data_AF-A0A538A436-F1
#
_entry.id   AF-A0A538A436-F1
#
_cell.length_a   1.000
_cell.length_b   1.000
_cell.length_c   1.000
_cell.angle_alpha   90.00
_cell.angle_beta   90.00
_cell.angle_gamma   90.00
#
_symmetry.space_group_name_H-M   'P 1'
#
loop_
_entity.id
_entity.type
_entity.pdbx_description
1 polymer ?
#
loop_
_entity_poly.entity_id
_entity_poly.type
_entity_poly.pdbx_seq_one_letter_code
_entity_poly.pdbx_strand_id
1 'polypeptide(L)'
;MLPDPSLLLGAFTPDLSTPRRLMARVMYPLIRRGIARDFSIDRPNLDRAWEKCRAACERFAAELQPSGYLVGDRFSVADLTVAALFSPVVAPVQFPYPQPQRDHPRLAELRRMIDDRGALEWVRSIYTRHRPRSMEVAASR
;
A
#
# COMPACT_ATOMS: atom_id res chain seq x y z
N MET A 1 8.88 7.62 -13.88
CA MET A 1 8.93 8.00 -12.45
C MET A 1 7.75 8.91 -12.16
N LEU A 2 6.93 8.54 -11.17
CA LEU A 2 5.65 9.18 -10.81
C LEU A 2 4.90 9.80 -12.01
N PRO A 3 4.43 8.96 -12.95
CA PRO A 3 3.85 9.42 -14.20
C PRO A 3 2.38 9.82 -14.09
N ASP A 4 1.72 9.54 -12.96
CA ASP A 4 0.28 9.70 -12.80
C ASP A 4 -0.06 10.74 -11.73
N PRO A 5 -0.34 11.99 -12.13
CA PRO A 5 -0.71 13.04 -11.19
C PRO A 5 -2.03 12.75 -10.48
N SER A 6 -2.98 12.11 -11.18
CA SER A 6 -4.31 11.85 -10.63
C SER A 6 -4.22 10.81 -9.52
N LEU A 7 -3.46 9.74 -9.74
CA LEU A 7 -3.21 8.71 -8.73
C LEU A 7 -2.48 9.29 -7.50
N LEU A 8 -1.37 10.01 -7.71
CA LEU A 8 -0.59 10.56 -6.60
C LEU A 8 -1.42 11.55 -5.77
N LEU A 9 -2.05 12.53 -6.42
CA LEU A 9 -2.83 13.55 -5.73
C LEU A 9 -4.09 12.96 -5.08
N GLY A 10 -4.69 11.94 -5.70
CA GLY A 10 -5.79 11.20 -5.09
C GLY A 10 -5.38 10.47 -3.82
N ALA A 11 -4.23 9.80 -3.84
CA ALA A 11 -3.77 8.95 -2.73
C ALA A 11 -3.22 9.75 -1.55
N PHE A 12 -2.47 10.82 -1.80
CA PHE A 12 -1.76 11.58 -0.77
C PHE A 12 -2.42 12.89 -0.37
N THR A 13 -3.29 13.43 -1.23
CA THR A 13 -3.97 14.71 -0.99
C THR A 13 -5.46 14.64 -1.34
N PRO A 14 -6.21 13.67 -0.77
CA PRO A 14 -7.61 13.46 -1.12
C PRO A 14 -8.49 14.68 -0.84
N ASP A 15 -8.16 15.46 0.19
CA ASP A 15 -8.99 16.57 0.71
C ASP A 15 -8.74 17.92 -0.01
N LEU A 16 -7.96 17.94 -1.09
CA LEU A 16 -7.76 19.17 -1.86
C LEU A 16 -9.05 19.61 -2.55
N SER A 17 -9.44 20.87 -2.29
CA SER A 17 -10.50 21.55 -3.03
C SER A 17 -10.20 21.60 -4.53
N THR A 18 -11.26 21.66 -5.35
CA THR A 18 -11.15 21.61 -6.82
C THR A 18 -10.16 22.62 -7.41
N PRO A 19 -10.15 23.91 -6.99
CA PRO A 19 -9.18 24.88 -7.52
C PRO A 19 -7.73 24.52 -7.17
N ARG A 20 -7.47 24.08 -5.92
CA ARG A 20 -6.13 23.67 -5.48
C ARG A 20 -5.66 22.40 -6.17
N ARG A 21 -6.58 21.46 -6.42
CA ARG A 21 -6.30 20.23 -7.17
C ARG A 21 -5.92 20.53 -8.62
N LEU A 22 -6.60 21.48 -9.27
CA LEU A 22 -6.24 21.92 -10.61
C LEU A 22 -4.84 22.55 -10.63
N MET A 23 -4.56 23.45 -9.70
CA MET A 23 -3.24 24.06 -9.56
C MET A 23 -2.14 23.00 -9.32
N ALA A 24 -2.38 22.03 -8.44
CA ALA A 24 -1.44 20.94 -8.17
C ALA A 24 -1.16 20.08 -9.42
N ARG A 25 -2.16 19.86 -10.29
CA ARG A 25 -1.97 19.15 -11.57
C ARG A 25 -1.08 19.96 -12.52
N VAL A 26 -1.27 21.28 -12.60
CA VAL A 26 -0.42 22.17 -13.40
C VAL A 26 1.02 22.18 -12.88
N MET A 27 1.19 22.27 -11.56
CA MET A 27 2.50 22.30 -10.90
C MET A 27 3.15 20.92 -10.71
N TYR A 28 2.47 19.85 -11.13
CA TYR A 28 2.92 18.47 -10.92
C TYR A 28 4.35 18.19 -11.40
N PRO A 29 4.83 18.72 -12.54
CA PRO A 29 6.22 18.51 -12.96
C PRO A 29 7.27 19.01 -11.97
N LEU A 30 6.97 20.01 -11.15
CA LEU A 30 7.84 20.46 -10.07
C LEU A 30 7.68 19.58 -8.83
N ILE A 31 6.43 19.27 -8.46
CA ILE A 31 6.10 18.38 -7.32
C ILE A 31 6.79 17.02 -7.51
N ARG A 32 6.65 16.40 -8.69
CA ARG A 32 7.26 15.09 -9.00
C ARG A 32 8.78 15.14 -8.91
N ARG A 33 9.42 16.27 -9.25
CA ARG A 33 10.89 16.43 -9.18
C ARG A 33 11.34 16.57 -7.73
N GLY A 34 10.61 17.32 -6.92
CA GLY A 34 10.82 17.41 -5.47
C GLY A 34 10.73 16.02 -4.83
N ILE A 35 9.61 15.33 -5.02
CA ILE A 35 9.41 13.98 -4.47
C ILE A 35 10.48 13.00 -4.96
N ALA A 36 10.82 13.01 -6.25
CA ALA A 36 11.85 12.12 -6.77
C ALA A 36 13.22 12.39 -6.12
N ARG A 37 13.57 13.65 -5.85
CA ARG A 37 14.79 14.01 -5.15
C ARG A 37 14.75 13.59 -3.68
N ASP A 38 13.70 13.99 -2.96
CA ASP A 38 13.60 13.84 -1.51
C ASP A 38 13.55 12.37 -1.09
N PHE A 39 12.94 11.51 -1.93
CA PHE A 39 12.88 10.06 -1.72
C PHE A 39 13.95 9.28 -2.50
N SER A 40 14.90 9.97 -3.14
CA SER A 40 15.92 9.36 -4.00
C SER A 40 15.34 8.32 -4.96
N ILE A 41 14.19 8.66 -5.56
CA ILE A 41 13.62 7.83 -6.61
C ILE A 41 14.57 8.02 -7.78
N ASP A 42 15.22 6.94 -8.21
CA ASP A 42 16.08 6.81 -9.39
C ASP A 42 16.15 5.32 -9.77
N ARG A 43 16.78 4.98 -10.90
CA ARG A 43 16.80 3.59 -11.38
C ARG A 43 17.49 2.63 -10.39
N PRO A 44 18.74 2.89 -9.93
CA PRO A 44 19.40 2.02 -8.96
C PRO A 44 18.60 1.80 -7.67
N ASN A 45 18.02 2.87 -7.10
CA ASN A 45 17.23 2.77 -5.88
C ASN A 45 15.91 2.03 -6.10
N LEU A 46 15.29 2.15 -7.27
CA LEU A 46 14.11 1.36 -7.64
C LEU A 46 14.45 -0.14 -7.76
N ASP A 47 15.55 -0.50 -8.41
CA ASP A 47 15.97 -1.90 -8.53
C ASP A 47 16.22 -2.51 -7.15
N ARG A 48 16.92 -1.77 -6.28
CA ARG A 48 17.15 -2.17 -4.88
C ARG A 48 15.85 -2.26 -4.08
N ALA A 49 14.88 -1.38 -4.32
CA ALA A 49 13.57 -1.45 -3.67
C ALA A 49 12.83 -2.74 -4.08
N TRP A 50 12.86 -3.10 -5.36
CA TRP A 50 12.29 -4.36 -5.84
C TRP A 50 12.95 -5.58 -5.21
N GLU A 51 14.28 -5.61 -5.13
CA GLU A 51 15.01 -6.70 -4.45
C GLU A 51 14.60 -6.84 -2.98
N LYS A 52 14.50 -5.72 -2.26
CA LYS A 52 14.04 -5.72 -0.86
C LYS A 52 12.61 -6.24 -0.73
N CYS A 53 11.70 -5.83 -1.61
CA CYS A 53 10.33 -6.32 -1.58
C CYS A 53 10.26 -7.83 -1.86
N ARG A 54 11.04 -8.35 -2.82
CA ARG A 54 11.12 -9.80 -3.08
C ARG A 54 11.65 -10.55 -1.87
N ALA A 55 12.76 -10.09 -1.29
CA ALA A 55 13.33 -10.71 -0.09
C ALA A 55 12.35 -10.71 1.09
N ALA A 56 11.58 -9.64 1.26
CA ALA A 56 10.52 -9.58 2.26
C ALA A 56 9.39 -10.58 2.00
N CYS A 57 9.01 -10.81 0.74
CA CYS A 57 8.00 -11.81 0.38
C CYS A 57 8.51 -13.25 0.60
N GLU A 58 9.78 -13.52 0.30
CA GLU A 58 10.39 -14.82 0.62
C GLU A 58 10.43 -15.07 2.12
N ARG A 59 10.81 -14.05 2.90
CA ARG A 59 10.80 -14.14 4.36
C ARG A 59 9.39 -14.36 4.91
N PHE A 60 8.41 -13.63 4.40
CA PHE A 60 7.00 -13.83 4.74
C PHE A 60 6.57 -15.28 4.52
N ALA A 61 6.87 -15.84 3.34
CA ALA A 61 6.51 -17.22 3.02
C ALA A 61 7.20 -18.24 3.94
N ALA A 62 8.46 -17.99 4.33
CA ALA A 62 9.20 -18.86 5.23
C ALA A 62 8.73 -18.77 6.70
N GLU A 63 8.24 -17.61 7.13
CA GLU A 63 7.77 -17.37 8.51
C GLU A 63 6.28 -17.71 8.72
N LEU A 64 5.49 -17.83 7.64
CA LEU A 64 4.08 -18.17 7.74
C LEU A 64 3.89 -19.59 8.27
N GLN A 65 3.22 -19.72 9.42
CA GLN A 65 2.97 -21.01 10.05
C GLN A 65 1.70 -21.67 9.49
N PRO A 66 1.52 -22.99 9.67
CA PRO A 66 0.29 -23.68 9.27
C PRO A 66 -1.00 -23.12 9.90
N SER A 67 -0.89 -22.42 11.03
CA SER A 67 -2.00 -21.70 11.66
C SER A 67 -2.53 -20.51 10.82
N GLY A 68 -1.75 -20.07 9.83
CA GLY A 68 -2.02 -18.87 9.03
C GLY A 68 -1.57 -17.55 9.69
N TYR A 69 -0.84 -17.62 10.81
CA TYR A 69 -0.20 -16.49 11.48
C TYR A 69 1.33 -16.63 11.43
N LEU A 70 2.04 -15.53 11.62
CA LEU A 70 3.51 -15.49 11.57
C LEU A 70 4.17 -16.00 12.86
N VAL A 71 3.50 -15.84 14.00
CA VAL A 71 4.04 -16.25 15.32
C VAL A 71 2.95 -16.93 16.15
N GLY A 72 3.09 -18.23 16.36
CA GLY A 72 2.15 -19.03 17.14
C GLY A 72 0.84 -19.31 16.41
N ASP A 73 -0.23 -19.51 17.16
CA ASP A 73 -1.54 -19.95 16.66
C ASP A 73 -2.61 -18.85 16.66
N ARG A 74 -2.24 -17.60 17.00
CA ARG A 74 -3.16 -16.47 17.12
C ARG A 74 -2.59 -15.19 16.51
N PHE A 75 -3.48 -14.26 16.18
CA PHE A 75 -3.12 -12.94 15.68
C PHE A 75 -2.20 -12.21 16.66
N SER A 76 -1.15 -11.62 16.12
CA SER A 76 -0.10 -10.96 16.88
C SER A 76 0.35 -9.65 16.23
N VAL A 77 1.27 -8.95 16.91
CA VAL A 77 1.92 -7.75 16.35
C VAL A 77 2.70 -8.06 15.07
N ALA A 78 3.20 -9.30 14.89
CA ALA A 78 3.90 -9.70 13.68
C ALA A 78 2.95 -9.67 12.47
N ASP A 79 1.76 -10.26 12.63
CA ASP A 79 0.73 -10.29 11.59
C ASP A 79 0.24 -8.88 11.25
N LEU A 80 -0.04 -8.08 12.29
CA LEU A 80 -0.42 -6.67 12.12
C LEU A 80 0.64 -5.89 11.34
N THR A 81 1.92 -6.09 11.68
CA THR A 81 3.02 -5.35 11.07
C THR A 81 3.12 -5.66 9.58
N VAL A 82 3.16 -6.95 9.21
CA VAL A 82 3.27 -7.33 7.80
C VAL A 82 2.02 -6.92 7.01
N ALA A 83 0.83 -7.12 7.58
CA ALA A 83 -0.41 -6.72 6.92
C ALA A 83 -0.49 -5.20 6.70
N ALA A 84 -0.09 -4.40 7.70
CA ALA A 84 -0.06 -2.95 7.59
C ALA A 84 0.93 -2.47 6.52
N LEU A 85 2.13 -3.06 6.45
CA LEU A 85 3.16 -2.70 5.47
C LEU A 85 2.72 -3.01 4.03
N PHE A 86 2.01 -4.12 3.81
CA PHE A 86 1.47 -4.46 2.48
C PHE A 86 0.15 -3.74 2.13
N SER A 87 -0.53 -3.17 3.12
CA SER A 87 -1.84 -2.55 2.94
C SER A 87 -1.92 -1.48 1.83
N PRO A 88 -0.91 -0.63 1.56
CA PRO A 88 -1.01 0.36 0.49
C PRO A 88 -1.10 -0.28 -0.91
N VAL A 89 -0.48 -1.45 -1.09
CA VAL A 89 -0.48 -2.21 -2.36
C VAL A 89 -1.76 -3.04 -2.50
N VAL A 90 -2.14 -3.71 -1.42
CA VAL A 90 -3.33 -4.58 -1.35
C VAL A 90 -4.63 -3.77 -1.39
N ALA A 91 -4.61 -2.57 -0.81
CA ALA A 91 -5.74 -1.66 -0.70
C ALA A 91 -7.01 -2.33 -0.10
N PRO A 92 -6.95 -2.89 1.12
CA PRO A 92 -8.05 -3.63 1.73
C PRO A 92 -9.31 -2.77 1.91
N VAL A 93 -10.48 -3.37 1.67
CA VAL A 93 -11.79 -2.68 1.71
C VAL A 93 -12.15 -2.16 3.10
N GLN A 94 -11.57 -2.75 4.15
CA GLN A 94 -11.74 -2.37 5.54
C GLN A 94 -11.02 -1.07 5.89
N PHE A 95 -10.07 -0.62 5.07
CA PHE A 95 -9.39 0.66 5.30
C PHE A 95 -10.36 1.82 4.96
N PRO A 96 -10.67 2.71 5.92
CA PRO A 96 -11.85 3.56 5.84
C PRO A 96 -11.72 4.76 4.89
N TYR A 97 -10.50 5.08 4.47
CA TYR A 97 -10.23 6.25 3.65
C TYR A 97 -10.29 5.92 2.15
N PRO A 98 -10.46 6.94 1.27
CA PRO A 98 -10.36 6.76 -0.16
C PRO A 98 -9.07 6.05 -0.57
N GLN A 99 -9.20 5.05 -1.44
CA GLN A 99 -8.07 4.26 -1.94
C GLN A 99 -8.07 4.27 -3.47
N PRO A 100 -7.76 5.42 -4.10
CA PRO A 100 -7.73 5.54 -5.57
C PRO A 100 -6.73 4.61 -6.23
N GLN A 101 -5.78 4.08 -5.46
CA GLN A 101 -4.83 3.07 -5.91
C GLN A 101 -5.42 1.66 -5.98
N ARG A 102 -6.58 1.39 -5.38
CA ARG A 102 -7.25 0.08 -5.46
C ARG A 102 -7.44 -0.33 -6.92
N ASP A 103 -7.00 -1.53 -7.25
CA ASP A 103 -7.05 -2.12 -8.60
C ASP A 103 -6.37 -1.30 -9.71
N HIS A 104 -5.63 -0.24 -9.35
CA HIS A 104 -4.97 0.61 -10.33
C HIS A 104 -3.86 -0.16 -11.07
N PRO A 105 -3.80 -0.11 -12.42
CA PRO A 105 -2.91 -0.95 -13.22
C PRO A 105 -1.41 -0.68 -12.96
N ARG A 106 -1.05 0.51 -12.50
CA ARG A 106 0.34 0.84 -12.12
C ARG A 106 0.89 0.03 -10.94
N LEU A 107 0.01 -0.57 -10.14
CA LEU A 107 0.42 -1.45 -9.05
C LEU A 107 0.31 -2.93 -9.44
N ALA A 108 -0.11 -3.27 -10.66
CA ALA A 108 -0.37 -4.65 -11.06
C ALA A 108 0.87 -5.55 -10.95
N GLU A 109 2.04 -5.05 -11.35
CA GLU A 109 3.30 -5.80 -11.23
C GLU A 109 3.67 -6.05 -9.76
N LEU A 110 3.55 -5.03 -8.91
CA LEU A 110 3.84 -5.15 -7.48
C LEU A 110 2.86 -6.10 -6.79
N ARG A 111 1.58 -6.04 -7.14
CA ARG A 111 0.55 -6.97 -6.67
C ARG A 111 0.85 -8.40 -7.08
N ARG A 112 1.23 -8.62 -8.34
CA ARG A 112 1.62 -9.95 -8.84
C ARG A 112 2.81 -10.50 -8.03
N MET A 113 3.86 -9.71 -7.87
CA MET A 113 5.05 -10.12 -7.13
C MET A 113 4.74 -10.52 -5.68
N ILE A 114 3.90 -9.77 -4.96
CA ILE A 114 3.53 -10.15 -3.58
C ILE A 114 2.58 -11.36 -3.56
N ASP A 115 1.77 -11.55 -4.60
CA ASP A 115 0.83 -12.68 -4.73
C ASP A 115 1.54 -13.98 -5.13
N ASP A 116 2.71 -13.92 -5.79
CA ASP A 116 3.55 -15.10 -6.10
C ASP A 116 3.95 -15.91 -4.85
N ARG A 117 3.83 -15.31 -3.66
CA ARG A 117 4.04 -15.94 -2.35
C ARG A 117 2.79 -15.95 -1.47
N GLY A 118 1.61 -15.65 -2.04
CA GLY A 118 0.31 -15.66 -1.37
C GLY A 118 0.08 -14.49 -0.40
N ALA A 119 0.95 -13.48 -0.37
CA ALA A 119 0.82 -12.39 0.59
C ALA A 119 -0.43 -11.53 0.33
N LEU A 120 -0.83 -11.36 -0.93
CA LEU A 120 -1.96 -10.51 -1.30
C LEU A 120 -3.28 -11.00 -0.66
N GLU A 121 -3.59 -12.29 -0.80
CA GLU A 121 -4.79 -12.87 -0.20
C GLU A 121 -4.64 -13.05 1.31
N TRP A 122 -3.44 -13.39 1.80
CA TRP A 122 -3.18 -13.44 3.24
C TRP A 122 -3.50 -12.11 3.92
N VAL A 123 -3.04 -10.97 3.37
CA VAL A 123 -3.33 -9.63 3.92
C VAL A 123 -4.84 -9.35 3.92
N ARG A 124 -5.55 -9.67 2.83
CA ARG A 124 -7.01 -9.51 2.78
C ARG A 124 -7.70 -10.31 3.88
N SER A 125 -7.25 -11.53 4.13
CA SER A 125 -7.77 -12.38 5.20
C SER A 125 -7.50 -11.78 6.59
N ILE A 126 -6.32 -11.20 6.82
CA ILE A 126 -5.96 -10.58 8.10
C ILE A 126 -6.84 -9.35 8.35
N TYR A 127 -6.99 -8.46 7.36
CA TYR A 127 -7.88 -7.32 7.49
C TYR A 127 -9.34 -7.73 7.70
N THR A 128 -9.82 -8.76 7.00
CA THR A 128 -11.20 -9.24 7.15
C THR A 128 -11.46 -9.80 8.55
N ARG A 129 -10.53 -10.57 9.10
CA ARG A 129 -10.66 -11.17 10.43
C ARG A 129 -10.42 -10.18 11.58
N HIS A 130 -9.46 -9.27 11.42
CA HIS A 130 -8.89 -8.51 12.54
C HIS A 130 -9.01 -6.99 12.42
N ARG A 131 -9.58 -6.46 11.33
CA ARG A 131 -9.91 -5.04 11.21
C ARG A 131 -11.43 -4.83 11.28
N PRO A 132 -12.02 -4.72 12.48
CA PRO A 132 -13.41 -4.33 12.61
C PRO A 132 -13.62 -2.91 12.07
N ARG A 133 -14.88 -2.59 11.78
CA ARG A 133 -15.30 -1.26 11.30
C ARG A 133 -14.77 -0.18 12.25
N SER A 134 -14.17 0.88 11.70
CA SER A 134 -13.69 2.00 12.51
C SER A 134 -14.85 2.68 13.23
N MET A 135 -14.77 2.78 14.56
CA MET A 135 -15.80 3.44 15.37
C MET A 135 -15.90 4.94 15.09
N GLU A 136 -14.77 5.59 14.78
CA GLU A 136 -14.71 6.99 14.32
C GLU A 136 -15.65 7.22 13.12
N VAL A 137 -15.62 6.31 12.15
CA VAL A 137 -16.46 6.39 10.93
C VAL A 137 -17.89 5.91 11.20
N ALA A 138 -18.09 5.02 12.16
CA ALA A 138 -19.42 4.57 12.56
C ALA A 138 -20.22 5.69 13.24
N ALA A 139 -19.56 6.56 14.02
CA ALA A 139 -20.19 7.69 14.71
C ALA A 139 -20.51 8.89 13.78
N SER A 140 -19.95 8.91 12.57
CA SER A 140 -20.09 10.03 11.61
C SER A 140 -21.18 9.79 10.55
N ARG A 141 -22.00 8.76 10.71
CA ARG A 141 -23.17 8.45 9.85
C ARG A 141 -24.45 8.53 10.67
#